data_AF-A0A4P5VAD3-F1
#
_entry.id   AF-A0A4P5VAD3-F1
#
_cell.length_a   1.000
_cell.length_b   1.000
_cell.length_c   1.000
_cell.angle_alpha   90.00
_cell.angle_beta   90.00
_cell.angle_gamma   90.00
#
_symmetry.space_group_name_H-M   'P 1'
#
loop_
_entity.id
_entity.type
_entity.pdbx_description
1 polymer ?
#
loop_
_entity_poly.entity_id
_entity_poly.type
_entity_poly.pdbx_seq_one_letter_code
_entity_poly.pdbx_strand_id
1 'polypeptide(L)'
;MAVQVLLTHHHREAMANAVERGFWMPLPLQPQQLRSVGYLTALSRGQGQIQQLVEVVGFEPWREANGVVLWLPFLGQRLDLPRPLRLGDRHRLQGWLPQRPQDYQLVPLDALLAAERLSDGVVEIRCQSCVGSRRC
;
A
#
# COMPACT_ATOMS: atom_id res chain seq x y z
N MET A 1 -14.81 -5.99 -9.59
CA MET A 1 -14.22 -5.51 -8.31
C MET A 1 -13.31 -4.35 -8.66
N ALA A 2 -13.29 -3.28 -7.85
CA ALA A 2 -12.35 -2.18 -8.04
C ALA A 2 -10.93 -2.64 -7.67
N VAL A 3 -9.94 -2.28 -8.49
CA VAL A 3 -8.53 -2.59 -8.22
C VAL A 3 -8.01 -1.66 -7.13
N GLN A 4 -7.26 -2.21 -6.18
CA GLN A 4 -6.68 -1.53 -5.04
C GLN A 4 -5.16 -1.48 -5.17
N VAL A 5 -4.60 -0.37 -4.70
CA VAL A 5 -3.17 -0.16 -4.50
C VAL A 5 -2.85 -0.35 -3.02
N LEU A 6 -1.90 -1.22 -2.74
CA LEU A 6 -1.36 -1.45 -1.42
C LEU A 6 -0.22 -0.45 -1.14
N LEU A 7 -0.49 0.51 -0.28
CA LEU A 7 0.50 1.46 0.22
C LEU A 7 1.12 0.93 1.51
N THR A 8 2.45 0.89 1.56
CA THR A 8 3.23 0.48 2.74
C THR A 8 4.27 1.55 3.10
N HIS A 9 4.97 1.39 4.22
CA HIS A 9 6.06 2.29 4.61
C HIS A 9 7.37 1.55 4.82
N HIS A 10 8.45 1.99 4.16
CA HIS A 10 9.75 1.35 4.26
C HIS A 10 10.92 2.28 3.89
N HIS A 11 12.16 1.83 4.10
CA HIS A 11 13.35 2.55 3.63
C HIS A 11 13.38 2.68 2.09
N ARG A 12 14.13 3.67 1.59
CA ARG A 12 14.12 4.14 0.18
C ARG A 12 14.32 3.03 -0.85
N GLU A 13 15.17 2.07 -0.55
CA GLU A 13 15.55 1.00 -1.48
C GLU A 13 14.67 -0.24 -1.39
N ALA A 14 13.73 -0.30 -0.44
CA ALA A 14 12.96 -1.51 -0.18
C ALA A 14 12.18 -1.98 -1.42
N MET A 15 11.55 -1.05 -2.15
CA MET A 15 10.83 -1.36 -3.40
C MET A 15 11.75 -1.93 -4.47
N ALA A 16 12.92 -1.32 -4.64
CA ALA A 16 13.88 -1.76 -5.64
C ALA A 16 14.31 -3.19 -5.36
N ASN A 17 14.72 -3.45 -4.11
CA ASN A 17 15.19 -4.75 -3.67
C ASN A 17 14.08 -5.82 -3.71
N ALA A 18 12.84 -5.46 -3.41
CA ALA A 18 11.74 -6.42 -3.44
C ALA A 18 11.37 -6.84 -4.86
N VAL A 19 11.38 -5.92 -5.82
CA VAL A 19 11.17 -6.27 -7.22
C VAL A 19 12.30 -7.15 -7.74
N GLU A 20 13.55 -6.87 -7.37
CA GLU A 20 14.69 -7.74 -7.74
C GLU A 20 14.53 -9.16 -7.17
N ARG A 21 14.01 -9.28 -5.94
CA ARG A 21 13.71 -10.58 -5.30
C ARG A 21 12.42 -11.24 -5.82
N GLY A 22 11.52 -10.49 -6.45
CA GLY A 22 10.22 -10.97 -6.92
C GLY A 22 9.09 -11.03 -5.87
N PHE A 23 9.32 -10.56 -4.64
CA PHE A 23 8.31 -10.56 -3.58
C PHE A 23 8.52 -9.42 -2.57
N TRP A 24 7.41 -8.94 -2.00
CA TRP A 24 7.40 -8.00 -0.87
C TRP A 24 7.51 -8.74 0.47
N MET A 25 7.43 -8.05 1.61
CA MET A 25 7.32 -8.74 2.90
C MET A 25 5.90 -9.26 3.18
N PRO A 26 5.74 -10.25 4.07
CA PRO A 26 4.43 -10.69 4.54
C PRO A 26 3.65 -9.55 5.21
N LEU A 27 2.38 -9.41 4.87
CA LEU A 27 1.48 -8.39 5.41
C LEU A 27 0.21 -9.01 6.01
N PRO A 28 -0.37 -8.41 7.06
CA PRO A 28 -1.59 -8.91 7.71
C PRO A 28 -2.85 -8.55 6.91
N LEU A 29 -2.90 -8.97 5.65
CA LEU A 29 -4.04 -8.78 4.75
C LEU A 29 -5.17 -9.77 5.10
N GLN A 30 -6.41 -9.33 4.96
CA GLN A 30 -7.57 -10.19 5.07
C GLN A 30 -7.81 -10.92 3.74
N PRO A 31 -8.29 -12.18 3.75
CA PRO A 31 -8.53 -12.95 2.53
C PRO A 31 -9.42 -12.25 1.50
N GLN A 32 -10.39 -11.44 1.94
CA GLN A 32 -11.26 -10.68 1.04
C GLN A 32 -10.51 -9.55 0.30
N GLN A 33 -9.47 -8.99 0.90
CA GLN A 33 -8.68 -7.90 0.31
C GLN A 33 -7.78 -8.39 -0.82
N LEU A 34 -7.25 -9.62 -0.71
CA LEU A 34 -6.27 -10.18 -1.67
C LEU A 34 -6.75 -10.11 -3.12
N ARG A 35 -8.04 -10.39 -3.36
CA ARG A 35 -8.65 -10.40 -4.70
C ARG A 35 -8.75 -9.02 -5.34
N SER A 36 -8.60 -7.96 -4.55
CA SER A 36 -8.70 -6.57 -5.02
C SER A 36 -7.34 -5.90 -5.19
N VAL A 37 -6.28 -6.41 -4.55
CA VAL A 37 -4.94 -5.82 -4.64
C VAL A 37 -4.32 -6.20 -5.98
N GLY A 38 -4.15 -5.21 -6.85
CA GLY A 38 -3.44 -5.38 -8.12
C GLY A 38 -2.09 -4.69 -8.16
N TYR A 39 -1.86 -3.71 -7.28
CA TYR A 39 -0.65 -2.91 -7.28
C TYR A 39 -0.15 -2.64 -5.87
N LEU A 40 1.15 -2.36 -5.76
CA LEU A 40 1.83 -2.08 -4.52
C LEU A 40 2.79 -0.90 -4.69
N THR A 41 2.93 -0.09 -3.65
CA THR A 41 4.00 0.91 -3.55
C THR A 41 4.40 1.11 -2.10
N ALA A 42 5.61 1.59 -1.87
CA ALA A 42 6.15 1.83 -0.54
C ALA A 42 6.61 3.28 -0.44
N LEU A 43 6.22 3.92 0.65
CA LEU A 43 6.60 5.27 0.97
C LEU A 43 7.78 5.26 1.92
N SER A 44 8.77 6.10 1.64
CA SER A 44 9.91 6.32 2.51
C SER A 44 9.83 7.64 3.25
N ARG A 45 10.55 7.72 4.37
CA ARG A 45 10.62 8.94 5.16
C ARG A 45 11.13 10.10 4.30
N GLY A 46 10.39 11.20 4.29
CA GLY A 46 10.72 12.38 3.51
C GLY A 46 10.31 12.32 2.04
N GLN A 47 9.79 11.19 1.54
CA GLN A 47 9.25 11.08 0.19
C GLN A 47 8.08 12.07 0.01
N GLY A 48 8.12 12.82 -1.09
CA GLY A 48 7.09 13.83 -1.41
C GLY A 48 6.10 13.40 -2.49
N GLN A 49 6.37 12.29 -3.17
CA GLN A 49 5.57 11.81 -4.30
C GLN A 49 5.75 10.31 -4.53
N ILE A 50 4.74 9.68 -5.13
CA ILE A 50 4.79 8.33 -5.67
C ILE A 50 5.04 8.46 -7.17
N GLN A 51 6.05 7.77 -7.68
CA GLN A 51 6.41 7.79 -9.11
C GLN A 51 6.05 6.49 -9.81
N GLN A 52 6.02 5.39 -9.06
CA GLN A 52 5.91 4.05 -9.60
C GLN A 52 4.99 3.21 -8.73
N LEU A 53 4.28 2.31 -9.40
CA LEU A 53 3.59 1.17 -8.81
C LEU A 53 4.28 -0.10 -9.26
N VAL A 54 4.14 -1.15 -8.48
CA VAL A 54 4.57 -2.49 -8.84
C VAL A 54 3.34 -3.37 -8.88
N GLU A 55 3.20 -4.14 -9.95
CA GLU A 55 2.14 -5.13 -10.07
C GLU A 55 2.25 -6.19 -8.97
N VAL A 56 1.11 -6.57 -8.40
CA VAL A 56 1.00 -7.73 -7.51
C VAL A 56 0.38 -8.87 -8.31
N VAL A 57 1.17 -9.90 -8.58
CA VAL A 57 0.76 -11.03 -9.43
C VAL A 57 0.09 -12.15 -8.65
N GLY A 58 0.26 -12.17 -7.33
CA GLY A 58 -0.31 -13.20 -6.46
C GLY A 58 0.08 -13.05 -5.01
N PHE A 59 -0.45 -13.95 -4.17
CA PHE A 59 -0.17 -14.01 -2.75
C PHE A 59 0.03 -15.46 -2.31
N GLU A 60 1.03 -15.68 -1.46
CA GLU A 60 1.22 -16.96 -0.76
C GLU A 60 1.02 -16.78 0.76
N PRO A 61 0.44 -17.77 1.46
CA PRO A 61 0.32 -17.72 2.90
C PRO A 61 1.69 -17.90 3.56
N TRP A 62 2.05 -16.96 4.42
CA TRP A 62 3.25 -17.00 5.25
C TRP A 62 2.87 -17.30 6.69
N ARG A 63 3.28 -18.47 7.20
CA ARG A 63 2.95 -18.90 8.56
C ARG A 63 4.07 -18.50 9.52
N GLU A 64 3.73 -17.61 10.43
CA GLU A 64 4.60 -17.26 11.57
C GLU A 64 4.63 -18.41 12.60
N ALA A 65 5.70 -18.49 13.40
CA ALA A 65 5.87 -19.52 14.42
C ALA A 65 4.77 -19.51 15.51
N ASN A 66 4.11 -18.36 15.70
CA ASN A 66 2.99 -18.18 16.61
C ASN A 66 1.62 -18.61 16.01
N GLY A 67 1.61 -19.16 14.80
CA GLY A 67 0.40 -19.61 14.12
C GLY A 67 -0.36 -18.53 13.36
N VAL A 68 0.09 -17.27 13.39
CA VAL A 68 -0.50 -16.19 12.59
C VAL A 68 -0.18 -16.41 11.11
N VAL A 69 -1.19 -16.24 10.26
CA VAL A 69 -1.02 -16.27 8.80
C VAL A 69 -0.95 -14.84 8.29
N LEU A 70 0.19 -14.50 7.71
CA LEU A 70 0.40 -13.30 6.91
C LEU A 70 0.35 -13.67 5.42
N TRP A 71 0.31 -12.67 4.55
CA TRP A 71 0.27 -12.88 3.10
C TRP A 71 1.47 -12.25 2.44
N LEU A 72 2.22 -13.06 1.70
CA LEU A 72 3.41 -12.66 0.97
C LEU A 72 3.03 -12.22 -0.46
N PRO A 73 3.14 -10.92 -0.81
CA PRO A 73 2.82 -10.44 -2.14
C PRO A 73 3.95 -10.79 -3.13
N PHE A 74 3.61 -11.45 -4.23
CA PHE A 74 4.52 -11.64 -5.37
C PHE A 74 4.44 -10.44 -6.30
N LEU A 75 5.60 -10.00 -6.76
CA LEU A 75 5.74 -8.76 -7.51
C LEU A 75 6.04 -9.05 -8.98
N GLY A 76 5.34 -8.34 -9.86
CA GLY A 76 5.51 -8.39 -11.30
C GLY A 76 6.19 -7.13 -11.83
N GLN A 77 5.60 -6.57 -12.88
CA GLN A 77 6.18 -5.45 -13.61
C GLN A 77 6.15 -4.14 -12.78
N ARG A 78 7.22 -3.33 -12.92
CA ARG A 78 7.22 -1.93 -12.48
C ARG A 78 6.51 -1.05 -13.51
N LEU A 79 5.60 -0.21 -13.04
CA LEU A 79 4.82 0.70 -13.85
C LEU A 79 5.12 2.13 -13.41
N ASP A 80 5.64 2.92 -14.33
CA ASP A 80 5.75 4.36 -14.15
C ASP A 80 4.38 5.01 -14.20
N LEU A 81 4.08 5.86 -13.22
CA LEU A 81 2.89 6.68 -13.28
C LEU A 81 3.07 7.73 -14.39
N PRO A 82 2.04 8.01 -15.20
CA PRO A 82 2.10 9.04 -16.25
C PRO A 82 2.49 10.42 -15.71
N ARG A 83 2.13 10.68 -14.44
CA ARG A 83 2.57 11.83 -13.65
C ARG A 83 2.89 11.38 -12.23
N PRO A 84 3.95 11.90 -11.58
CA PRO A 84 4.18 11.65 -10.17
C PRO A 84 3.00 12.11 -9.32
N LEU A 85 2.45 11.22 -8.50
CA LEU A 85 1.39 11.57 -7.54
C LEU A 85 2.02 12.21 -6.31
N ARG A 86 1.77 13.50 -6.11
CA ARG A 86 2.27 14.21 -4.93
C ARG A 86 1.58 13.70 -3.68
N LEU A 87 2.28 13.60 -2.56
CA LEU A 87 1.64 13.27 -1.28
C LEU A 87 0.77 14.44 -0.81
N GLY A 88 1.25 15.68 -0.96
CA GLY A 88 0.54 16.88 -0.54
C GLY A 88 0.73 17.20 0.93
N ASP A 89 -0.37 17.50 1.63
CA ASP A 89 -0.34 17.97 3.02
C ASP A 89 -0.02 16.83 4.00
N ARG A 90 1.17 16.92 4.62
CA ARG A 90 1.66 15.93 5.59
C ARG A 90 0.80 15.86 6.86
N HIS A 91 0.19 16.97 7.29
CA HIS A 91 -0.65 16.98 8.48
C HIS A 91 -1.96 16.21 8.25
N ARG A 92 -2.55 16.31 7.05
CA ARG A 92 -3.74 15.52 6.68
C ARG A 92 -3.45 14.03 6.56
N LEU A 93 -2.26 13.71 6.08
CA LEU A 93 -1.78 12.33 5.94
C LEU A 93 -1.32 11.72 7.27
N GLN A 94 -1.14 12.53 8.31
CA GLN A 94 -0.71 12.08 9.62
C GLN A 94 -1.73 11.10 10.20
N GLY A 95 -1.24 9.93 10.64
CA GLY A 95 -2.06 8.85 11.17
C GLY A 95 -2.82 8.02 10.12
N TRP A 96 -2.86 8.44 8.85
CA TRP A 96 -3.42 7.64 7.76
C TRP A 96 -2.34 6.89 6.98
N LEU A 97 -1.17 7.52 6.78
CA LEU A 97 -0.06 6.82 6.16
C LEU A 97 0.46 5.70 7.07
N PRO A 98 0.82 4.54 6.48
CA PRO A 98 1.57 3.51 7.19
C PRO A 98 2.81 4.09 7.85
N GLN A 99 3.10 3.70 9.10
CA GLN A 99 4.25 4.21 9.84
C GLN A 99 5.25 3.10 10.17
N ARG A 100 4.79 1.85 10.20
CA ARG A 100 5.60 0.66 10.45
C ARG A 100 5.64 -0.22 9.22
N PRO A 101 6.67 -1.07 9.07
CA PRO A 101 6.77 -2.07 8.00
C PRO A 101 5.52 -2.91 7.74
N GLN A 102 4.79 -3.23 8.81
CA GLN A 102 3.62 -4.12 8.79
C GLN A 102 2.31 -3.37 8.54
N ASP A 103 2.33 -2.04 8.66
CA ASP A 103 1.18 -1.21 8.41
C ASP A 103 0.97 -1.13 6.90
N TYR A 104 -0.29 -1.11 6.49
CA TYR A 104 -0.65 -0.88 5.10
C TYR A 104 -1.92 -0.08 5.00
N GLN A 105 -2.11 0.54 3.84
CA GLN A 105 -3.33 1.22 3.46
C GLN A 105 -3.75 0.73 2.08
N LEU A 106 -5.04 0.44 1.93
CA LEU A 106 -5.63 0.15 0.62
C LEU A 106 -6.26 1.41 0.07
N VAL A 107 -5.97 1.70 -1.19
CA VAL A 107 -6.50 2.85 -1.92
C VAL A 107 -6.99 2.39 -3.30
N PRO A 108 -8.22 2.74 -3.71
CA PRO A 108 -8.68 2.40 -5.05
C PRO A 108 -7.76 3.01 -6.11
N LEU A 109 -7.35 2.22 -7.10
CA LEU A 109 -6.44 2.67 -8.16
C LEU A 109 -6.99 3.89 -8.91
N ASP A 110 -8.27 3.86 -9.28
CA ASP A 110 -8.90 4.95 -10.02
C ASP A 110 -8.88 6.26 -9.22
N ALA A 111 -9.14 6.19 -7.91
CA ALA A 111 -9.06 7.33 -7.02
C ALA A 111 -7.62 7.84 -6.90
N LEU A 112 -6.63 6.95 -6.85
CA LEU A 112 -5.21 7.29 -6.79
C LEU A 112 -4.74 8.01 -8.07
N LEU A 113 -5.19 7.53 -9.24
CA LEU A 113 -4.81 8.11 -10.54
C LEU A 113 -5.54 9.44 -10.81
N ALA A 114 -6.78 9.57 -10.35
CA ALA A 114 -7.56 10.80 -10.48
C ALA A 114 -7.04 11.92 -9.56
N ALA A 115 -6.51 11.57 -8.39
CA ALA A 115 -6.03 12.54 -7.41
C ALA A 115 -4.88 13.40 -7.96
N GLU A 116 -4.93 14.71 -7.68
CA GLU A 116 -3.78 15.60 -7.88
C GLU A 116 -2.73 15.38 -6.77
N ARG A 117 -3.21 15.14 -5.55
CA ARG A 117 -2.39 14.84 -4.37
C ARG A 117 -3.07 13.77 -3.53
N LEU A 118 -2.28 12.91 -2.92
CA LEU A 118 -2.79 11.85 -2.05
C LEU A 118 -3.63 12.43 -0.89
N SER A 119 -3.18 13.55 -0.30
CA SER A 119 -3.87 14.22 0.80
C SER A 119 -5.29 14.69 0.46
N ASP A 120 -5.63 14.84 -0.81
CA ASP A 120 -6.95 15.31 -1.25
C ASP A 120 -7.97 14.16 -1.18
N GLY A 121 -7.55 12.94 -1.53
CA GLY A 121 -8.40 11.74 -1.50
C GLY A 121 -8.53 11.07 -0.12
N VAL A 122 -7.64 11.35 0.84
CA VAL A 122 -7.68 10.70 2.17
C VAL A 122 -8.96 10.97 2.96
N VAL A 123 -9.58 12.14 2.77
CA VAL A 123 -10.86 12.47 3.43
C VAL A 123 -11.99 11.57 2.92
N GLU A 124 -11.99 11.22 1.64
CA GLU A 124 -13.00 10.38 1.00
C GLU A 124 -12.76 8.88 1.28
N ILE A 125 -11.49 8.46 1.37
CA ILE A 125 -11.10 7.06 1.59
C ILE A 125 -11.33 6.62 3.05
N ARG A 126 -11.26 7.53 4.03
CA ARG A 126 -11.50 7.23 5.46
C ARG A 126 -12.90 6.68 5.77
N CYS A 127 -13.88 6.86 4.88
CA CYS A 127 -15.24 6.39 5.12
C CYS A 127 -15.45 4.87 4.90
N GLN A 128 -14.46 4.11 4.41
CA GLN A 128 -14.69 2.71 4.00
C GLN A 128 -14.02 1.63 4.86
N SER A 129 -13.09 1.97 5.77
CA SER A 129 -12.27 0.96 6.44
C SER A 129 -11.89 1.33 7.89
N CYS A 130 -12.88 1.49 8.78
CA CYS A 130 -12.64 1.41 10.23
C CYS A 130 -13.20 0.10 10.78
N VAL A 131 -12.56 -1.02 10.47
CA VAL A 131 -12.69 -2.23 11.30
C VAL A 131 -11.44 -2.29 12.16
N GLY A 132 -11.52 -1.74 13.37
CA GLY A 132 -10.48 -1.91 14.38
C GLY A 132 -10.02 -0.65 15.10
N SER A 133 -10.92 0.21 15.58
CA SER A 133 -10.63 0.96 16.80
C SER A 133 -11.90 1.13 17.62
N ARG A 134 -12.21 0.10 18.42
CA ARG A 134 -12.88 0.35 19.69
C ARG A 134 -11.79 0.85 20.64
N ARG A 135 -11.78 2.16 20.90
CA ARG A 135 -11.93 2.72 22.24
C ARG A 135 -11.94 4.25 22.16
N CYS A 136 -12.94 4.76 22.87
CA CYS A 136 -13.28 6.12 23.28
C CYS A 136 -12.19 7.17 23.19
#